data_AF-A0A531A5M9-F1
#
_entry.id   AF-A0A531A5M9-F1
#
_cell.length_a   1.000
_cell.length_b   1.000
_cell.length_c   1.000
_cell.angle_alpha   90.00
_cell.angle_beta   90.00
_cell.angle_gamma   90.00
#
_symmetry.space_group_name_H-M   'P 1'
#
loop_
_entity.id
_entity.type
_entity.pdbx_description
1 polymer ?
#
loop_
_entity_poly.entity_id
_entity_poly.type
_entity_poly.pdbx_seq_one_letter_code
_entity_poly.pdbx_strand_id
1 'polypeptide(L)'
;MRIFSTILAVRRRFSSWIATGAARENAVIGPRTKFGAGAEIFNIHGDKSRVSIGADSHLDGHLQVFAHEGRINIDDWFYLGPGS
;
A
#
# COMPACT_ATOMS: atom_id res chain seq x y z
N MET A 1 -0.01 11.19 30.09
CA MET A 1 -0.65 10.99 28.77
C MET A 1 0.35 10.67 27.64
N ARG A 2 1.43 9.88 27.89
CA ARG A 2 2.43 9.55 26.84
C ARG A 2 2.44 8.07 26.44
N ILE A 3 1.96 7.18 27.32
CA ILE A 3 2.07 5.72 27.15
C ILE A 3 1.07 5.20 26.09
N PHE A 4 -0.12 5.79 25.99
CA PHE A 4 -1.14 5.41 25.01
C PHE A 4 -0.70 5.69 23.56
N SER A 5 0.01 6.80 23.31
CA SER A 5 0.48 7.16 21.97
C SER A 5 1.57 6.20 21.46
N THR A 6 2.40 5.67 22.36
CA THR A 6 3.47 4.73 22.01
C THR A 6 2.90 3.37 21.62
N ILE A 7 1.89 2.88 22.34
CA ILE A 7 1.20 1.62 22.03
C ILE A 7 0.47 1.71 20.68
N LEU A 8 -0.15 2.86 20.37
CA LEU A 8 -0.81 3.09 19.08
C LEU A 8 0.19 3.13 17.91
N ALA A 9 1.35 3.76 18.10
CA ALA A 9 2.41 3.83 17.09
C ALA A 9 3.04 2.46 16.82
N VAL A 10 3.23 1.63 17.86
CA VAL A 10 3.74 0.26 17.71
C VAL A 10 2.74 -0.61 16.95
N ARG A 11 1.44 -0.52 17.28
CA ARG A 11 0.38 -1.27 16.58
C ARG A 11 0.29 -0.89 15.10
N ARG A 12 0.42 0.40 14.75
CA ARG A 12 0.51 0.88 13.36
C ARG A 12 1.71 0.32 12.59
N ARG A 13 2.87 0.22 13.25
CA ARG A 13 4.12 -0.25 12.62
C ARG A 13 4.15 -1.76 12.39
N PHE A 14 3.42 -2.53 13.17
CA PHE A 14 3.23 -3.97 12.92
C PHE A 14 2.21 -4.24 11.81
N SER A 15 1.12 -3.47 11.72
CA SER A 15 0.17 -3.56 10.60
C SER A 15 0.80 -3.24 9.25
N SER A 16 1.73 -2.27 9.19
CA SER A 16 2.37 -1.90 7.93
C SER A 16 3.20 -3.04 7.32
N TRP A 17 3.75 -3.93 8.15
CA TRP A 17 4.53 -5.09 7.68
C TRP A 17 3.62 -6.18 7.11
N ILE A 18 2.45 -6.40 7.72
CA ILE A 18 1.43 -7.33 7.21
C ILE A 18 0.81 -6.79 5.91
N ALA A 19 0.49 -5.49 5.89
CA ALA A 19 -0.04 -4.82 4.70
C ALA A 19 0.97 -4.80 3.54
N THR A 20 2.27 -4.63 3.83
CA THR A 20 3.34 -4.75 2.81
C THR A 20 3.44 -6.16 2.24
N GLY A 21 3.23 -7.20 3.06
CA GLY A 21 3.22 -8.60 2.64
C GLY A 21 2.05 -8.90 1.69
N ALA A 22 0.83 -8.54 2.10
CA ALA A 22 -0.37 -8.70 1.28
C ALA A 22 -0.34 -7.83 0.01
N ALA A 23 0.21 -6.61 0.08
CA ALA A 23 0.35 -5.73 -1.09
C ALA A 23 1.29 -6.30 -2.16
N ARG A 24 2.40 -6.95 -1.77
CA ARG A 24 3.29 -7.68 -2.70
C ARG A 24 2.62 -8.89 -3.35
N GLU A 25 1.59 -9.43 -2.71
CA GLU A 25 0.76 -10.48 -3.30
C GLU A 25 -0.29 -9.94 -4.28
N ASN A 26 -0.54 -8.64 -4.30
CA ASN A 26 -1.62 -8.04 -5.09
C ASN A 26 -1.16 -7.08 -6.19
N ALA A 27 0.12 -6.68 -6.19
CA ALA A 27 0.67 -5.68 -7.10
C ALA A 27 2.14 -5.93 -7.47
N VAL A 28 2.55 -5.40 -8.62
CA VAL A 28 3.95 -5.25 -9.02
C VAL A 28 4.50 -3.96 -8.43
N ILE A 29 5.53 -4.07 -7.60
CA ILE A 29 6.10 -2.95 -6.84
C ILE A 29 7.49 -2.62 -7.34
N GLY A 30 7.68 -1.37 -7.76
CA GLY A 30 8.96 -0.81 -8.17
C GLY A 30 9.97 -0.70 -7.02
N PRO A 31 11.27 -0.58 -7.36
CA PRO A 31 12.33 -0.49 -6.36
C PRO A 31 12.21 0.77 -5.50
N ARG A 32 12.67 0.68 -4.24
CA ARG A 32 12.69 1.78 -3.24
C ARG A 32 11.32 2.36 -2.88
N THR A 33 10.23 1.81 -3.39
CA THR A 33 8.87 2.18 -3.00
C THR A 33 8.59 1.79 -1.56
N LYS A 34 8.01 2.72 -0.81
CA LYS A 34 7.75 2.61 0.63
C LYS A 34 6.25 2.56 0.90
N PHE A 35 5.87 1.77 1.89
CA PHE A 35 4.51 1.64 2.38
C PHE A 35 4.44 2.21 3.80
N GLY A 36 3.58 3.21 3.96
CA GLY A 36 3.19 3.78 5.23
C GLY A 36 2.30 2.85 6.04
N ALA A 37 1.77 3.35 7.15
CA ALA A 37 0.99 2.53 8.08
C ALA A 37 -0.45 2.31 7.64
N GLY A 38 -0.99 3.19 6.80
CA GLY A 38 -2.33 3.07 6.21
C GLY A 38 -2.31 2.48 4.80
N ALA A 39 -1.14 2.05 4.32
CA ALA A 39 -0.97 1.58 2.96
C ALA A 39 -1.65 0.22 2.76
N GLU A 40 -2.65 0.17 1.89
CA GLU A 40 -3.39 -1.05 1.60
C GLU A 40 -3.60 -1.18 0.09
N ILE A 41 -3.43 -2.39 -0.44
CA ILE A 41 -3.73 -2.71 -1.84
C ILE A 41 -4.67 -3.92 -1.85
N PHE A 42 -5.88 -3.72 -2.34
CA PHE A 42 -6.88 -4.76 -2.48
C PHE A 42 -7.21 -5.00 -3.95
N ASN A 43 -6.67 -6.09 -4.49
CA ASN A 43 -6.89 -6.49 -5.87
C ASN A 43 -7.88 -7.65 -5.94
N ILE A 44 -9.17 -7.33 -6.10
CA ILE A 44 -10.25 -8.33 -6.16
C ILE A 44 -10.12 -9.22 -7.39
N HIS A 45 -9.50 -8.72 -8.47
CA HIS A 45 -9.25 -9.52 -9.67
C HIS A 45 -8.24 -10.65 -9.41
N GLY A 46 -7.32 -10.49 -8.45
CA GLY A 46 -6.30 -11.49 -8.10
C GLY A 46 -5.12 -11.60 -9.09
N ASP A 47 -5.14 -10.88 -10.21
CA ASP A 47 -3.99 -10.79 -11.12
C ASP A 47 -3.11 -9.60 -10.74
N LYS A 48 -1.90 -9.88 -10.23
CA LYS A 48 -0.94 -8.86 -9.79
C LYS A 48 -0.56 -7.88 -10.92
N SER A 49 -0.61 -8.29 -12.18
CA SER A 49 -0.26 -7.44 -13.33
C SER A 49 -1.27 -6.32 -13.61
N ARG A 50 -2.42 -6.34 -12.90
CA ARG A 50 -3.44 -5.29 -12.94
C ARG A 50 -3.12 -4.10 -12.03
N VAL A 51 -2.16 -4.23 -11.12
CA VAL A 51 -1.70 -3.12 -10.26
C VAL A 51 -0.19 -3.00 -10.37
N SER A 52 0.30 -1.88 -10.90
CA SER A 52 1.72 -1.56 -10.92
C SER A 52 1.99 -0.23 -10.24
N ILE A 53 2.99 -0.20 -9.36
CA ILE A 53 3.50 1.02 -8.73
C ILE A 53 4.97 1.17 -9.11
N GLY A 54 5.33 2.31 -9.67
CA GLY A 54 6.69 2.66 -10.07
C GLY A 54 7.67 2.80 -8.91
N ALA A 55 8.90 3.14 -9.24
CA ALA A 55 10.01 3.32 -8.32
C ALA A 55 9.89 4.61 -7.50
N ASP A 56 10.60 4.65 -6.36
CA ASP A 56 10.73 5.84 -5.51
C ASP A 56 9.40 6.42 -5.01
N SER A 57 8.35 5.61 -4.99
CA SER A 57 7.01 6.03 -4.59
C SER A 57 6.76 5.82 -3.10
N HIS A 58 5.76 6.51 -2.57
CA HIS A 58 5.29 6.34 -1.20
C HIS A 58 3.78 6.14 -1.19
N LEU A 59 3.33 5.03 -0.61
CA LEU A 59 1.91 4.70 -0.46
C LEU A 59 1.55 4.75 1.02
N ASP A 60 0.60 5.59 1.44
CA ASP A 60 0.04 5.57 2.81
C ASP A 60 -1.50 5.55 2.83
N GLY A 61 -2.13 5.37 1.65
CA GLY A 61 -3.58 5.25 1.45
C GLY A 61 -4.01 3.90 0.88
N HIS A 62 -5.24 3.81 0.38
CA HIS A 62 -5.86 2.55 -0.06
C HIS A 62 -6.04 2.50 -1.59
N LEU A 63 -5.51 1.45 -2.22
CA LEU A 63 -5.73 1.16 -3.64
C LEU A 63 -6.66 -0.04 -3.78
N GLN A 64 -7.77 0.12 -4.50
CA GLN A 64 -8.72 -0.96 -4.78
C GLN A 64 -8.89 -1.18 -6.28
N VAL A 65 -8.72 -2.42 -6.70
CA VAL A 65 -9.05 -2.87 -8.05
C VAL A 65 -10.22 -3.85 -8.00
N PHE A 66 -11.28 -3.53 -8.73
CA PHE A 66 -12.46 -4.40 -8.87
C PHE A 66 -12.26 -5.46 -9.95
N ALA A 67 -13.02 -6.55 -9.86
CA ALA A 67 -12.90 -7.72 -10.75
C ALA A 67 -13.18 -7.42 -12.24
N HIS A 68 -13.93 -6.36 -12.55
CA HIS A 68 -14.40 -6.06 -13.90
C HIS A 68 -13.43 -5.12 -14.64
N GLU A 69 -12.34 -5.68 -15.18
CA GLU A 69 -11.32 -4.96 -15.96
C GLU A 69 -10.58 -3.82 -15.24
N GLY A 70 -10.70 -3.72 -13.92
CA GLY A 70 -9.98 -2.70 -13.14
C GLY A 70 -8.46 -2.81 -13.32
N ARG A 71 -7.80 -1.67 -13.47
CA ARG A 71 -6.34 -1.57 -13.53
C ARG A 71 -5.88 -0.26 -12.93
N ILE A 72 -4.79 -0.31 -12.18
CA ILE A 72 -4.11 0.86 -11.62
C ILE A 72 -2.64 0.80 -12.04
N ASN A 73 -2.22 1.80 -12.80
CA ASN A 73 -0.82 2.00 -13.16
C ASN A 73 -0.37 3.33 -12.58
N ILE A 74 0.57 3.27 -11.66
CA ILE A 74 1.20 4.43 -11.03
C ILE A 74 2.67 4.40 -11.46
N ASP A 75 3.14 5.49 -12.04
CA ASP A 75 4.54 5.63 -12.45
C ASP A 75 5.47 5.96 -11.27
N ASP A 76 6.71 6.33 -11.57
CA ASP A 76 7.73 6.63 -10.58
C ASP A 76 7.43 7.95 -9.83
N TRP A 77 8.02 8.11 -8.64
CA TRP A 77 7.96 9.34 -7.83
C TRP A 77 6.55 9.78 -7.42
N PHE A 78 5.68 8.81 -7.17
CA PHE A 78 4.31 9.06 -6.74
C PHE A 78 4.19 9.10 -5.21
N TYR A 79 3.29 9.94 -4.70
CA TYR A 79 2.94 9.97 -3.27
C TYR A 79 1.43 9.84 -3.10
N LEU A 80 0.99 8.77 -2.43
CA LEU A 80 -0.39 8.65 -1.94
C LEU A 80 -0.43 8.97 -0.44
N GLY A 81 -1.21 10.00 -0.11
CA GLY A 81 -1.40 10.40 1.28
C GLY A 81 -2.34 9.46 2.05
N PRO A 82 -2.29 9.53 3.39
CA PRO A 82 -3.24 8.82 4.22
C PRO A 82 -4.67 9.31 4.00
N GLY A 83 -5.62 8.37 3.99
CA GLY A 83 -7.06 8.65 3.79
C GLY A 83 -7.47 8.91 2.34
N SER A 84 -6.53 8.74 1.39
CA SER A 84 -6.80 8.66 -0.05
C SER A 84 -7.14 7.23 -0.47
#